data_AF-A0A523DQ65-F1
#
_entry.id   AF-A0A523DQ65-F1
#
_cell.length_a   1.000
_cell.length_b   1.000
_cell.length_c   1.000
_cell.angle_alpha   90.00
_cell.angle_beta   90.00
_cell.angle_gamma   90.00
#
_symmetry.space_group_name_H-M   'P 1'
#
loop_
_entity.id
_entity.type
_entity.pdbx_description
1 polymer ?
#
loop_
_entity_poly.entity_id
_entity_poly.type
_entity_poly.pdbx_seq_one_letter_code
_entity_poly.pdbx_strand_id
1 'polypeptide(L)'
;MSSSAGRRLSLWFPVAGGLGVIYFVSSRSADQLLFRGPDYVAHALEYFFLALLLGRALNGGMRPRVTARVLLLTLGLSVVWAISDEVHQRFVISRVSSWRDVVSDTVGAGLACIAFPYLAGVTRRMFPGGLRSSAAGETARLTLLTRVDCHLCREAKEVLDRVIPDHDVQFEIVDVDSSPELASRYGHEVPVLLLNGSKASKLRVDESRLRRRLRPWRRST
;
A
#
# COMPACT_ATOMS: atom_id res chain seq x y z
N MET A 1 -14.36 -7.64 7.46
CA MET A 1 -13.45 -8.63 6.86
C MET A 1 -13.27 -8.29 5.39
N SER A 2 -12.20 -7.61 4.98
CA SER A 2 -11.94 -7.51 3.53
C SER A 2 -11.42 -8.87 3.10
N SER A 3 -12.22 -9.62 2.35
CA SER A 3 -11.79 -10.87 1.72
C SER A 3 -10.54 -10.60 0.87
N SER A 4 -9.67 -11.59 0.70
CA SER A 4 -8.54 -11.49 -0.23
C SER A 4 -8.98 -11.01 -1.62
N ALA A 5 -10.20 -11.37 -2.02
CA ALA A 5 -10.90 -10.86 -3.19
C ALA A 5 -11.15 -9.35 -3.13
N GLY A 6 -11.72 -8.82 -2.03
CA GLY A 6 -11.98 -7.38 -1.87
C GLY A 6 -10.72 -6.52 -1.94
N ARG A 7 -9.59 -7.01 -1.41
CA ARG A 7 -8.29 -6.33 -1.53
C ARG A 7 -7.73 -6.39 -2.96
N ARG A 8 -7.94 -7.48 -3.70
CA ARG A 8 -7.54 -7.53 -5.12
C ARG A 8 -8.39 -6.56 -5.94
N LEU A 9 -9.70 -6.58 -5.77
CA LEU A 9 -10.64 -5.67 -6.44
C LEU A 9 -10.25 -4.19 -6.25
N SER A 10 -9.90 -3.77 -5.02
CA SER A 10 -9.49 -2.38 -4.78
C SER A 10 -8.17 -1.98 -5.43
N LEU A 11 -7.26 -2.93 -5.69
CA LEU A 11 -6.03 -2.68 -6.43
C LEU A 11 -6.27 -2.57 -7.93
N TRP A 12 -7.17 -3.38 -8.48
CA TRP A 12 -7.45 -3.42 -9.91
C TRP A 12 -8.45 -2.36 -10.37
N PHE A 13 -9.32 -1.85 -9.49
CA PHE A 13 -10.30 -0.81 -9.84
C PHE A 13 -9.68 0.44 -10.48
N PRO A 14 -8.59 1.04 -9.93
CA PRO A 14 -7.92 2.16 -10.59
C PRO A 14 -7.31 1.82 -11.95
N VAL A 15 -6.86 0.57 -12.15
CA VAL A 15 -6.33 0.13 -13.46
C VAL A 15 -7.46 0.09 -14.49
N ALA A 16 -8.59 -0.51 -14.13
CA ALA A 16 -9.78 -0.53 -14.99
C ALA A 16 -10.29 0.88 -15.30
N GLY A 17 -10.29 1.78 -14.30
CA GLY A 17 -10.61 3.19 -14.50
C GLY A 17 -9.66 3.87 -15.49
N GLY A 18 -8.35 3.68 -15.34
CA GLY A 18 -7.34 4.22 -16.25
C GLY A 18 -7.49 3.71 -17.69
N LEU A 19 -7.70 2.41 -17.88
CA LEU A 19 -7.98 1.81 -19.19
C LEU A 19 -9.27 2.37 -19.80
N GLY A 20 -10.32 2.56 -18.99
CA GLY A 20 -11.58 3.16 -19.44
C GLY A 20 -11.45 4.62 -19.86
N VAL A 21 -10.62 5.40 -19.14
CA VAL A 21 -10.32 6.79 -19.52
C VAL A 21 -9.54 6.82 -20.84
N ILE A 22 -8.50 6.01 -20.98
CA ILE A 22 -7.70 5.93 -22.22
C ILE A 22 -8.61 5.55 -23.39
N TYR A 23 -9.39 4.47 -23.26
CA TYR A 23 -10.33 4.05 -24.31
C TYR A 23 -11.33 5.17 -24.68
N PHE A 24 -11.89 5.87 -23.69
CA PHE A 24 -12.80 6.98 -23.94
C PHE A 24 -12.12 8.14 -24.67
N VAL A 25 -10.91 8.52 -24.27
CA VAL A 25 -10.14 9.58 -24.94
C VAL A 25 -9.76 9.16 -26.37
N SER A 26 -9.33 7.90 -26.55
CA SER A 26 -9.01 7.33 -27.86
C SER A 26 -10.21 7.24 -28.81
N SER A 27 -11.43 7.16 -28.28
CA SER A 27 -12.67 7.22 -29.07
C SER A 27 -13.04 8.63 -29.57
N ARG A 28 -12.36 9.68 -29.08
CA ARG A 28 -12.60 11.08 -29.45
C ARG A 28 -11.66 11.52 -30.59
N SER A 29 -12.17 12.44 -31.41
CA SER A 29 -11.38 13.10 -32.46
C SER A 29 -10.41 14.13 -31.85
N ALA A 30 -9.26 14.33 -32.52
CA ALA A 30 -8.15 15.13 -31.99
C ALA A 30 -8.50 16.61 -31.74
N ASP A 31 -9.50 17.15 -32.42
CA ASP A 31 -10.02 18.50 -32.24
C ASP A 31 -10.73 18.71 -30.88
N GLN A 32 -11.13 17.62 -30.21
CA GLN A 32 -11.87 17.65 -28.95
C GLN A 32 -10.98 17.44 -27.71
N LEU A 33 -9.67 17.21 -27.88
CA LEU A 33 -8.76 16.98 -26.75
C LEU A 33 -8.41 18.28 -26.00
N LEU A 34 -8.49 18.22 -24.66
CA LEU A 34 -8.21 19.33 -23.75
C LEU A 34 -6.71 19.70 -23.66
N PHE A 35 -5.80 18.81 -24.04
CA PHE A 35 -4.35 19.03 -23.96
C PHE A 35 -3.81 19.66 -25.25
N ARG A 36 -3.20 20.85 -25.16
CA ARG A 36 -2.61 21.60 -26.29
C ARG A 36 -1.09 21.40 -26.46
N GLY A 37 -0.52 20.32 -25.92
CA GLY A 37 0.90 19.99 -26.08
C GLY A 37 1.17 19.02 -27.24
N PRO A 38 2.42 18.59 -27.42
CA PRO A 38 2.75 17.57 -28.41
C PRO A 38 2.06 16.24 -28.07
N ASP A 39 1.40 15.63 -29.06
CA ASP A 39 0.56 14.44 -28.89
C ASP A 39 1.31 13.27 -28.24
N TYR A 40 2.53 13.00 -28.70
CA TYR A 40 3.41 11.96 -28.16
C TYR A 40 3.75 12.14 -26.67
N VAL A 41 3.68 13.37 -26.12
CA VAL A 41 3.90 13.62 -24.69
C VAL A 41 2.69 13.21 -23.87
N ALA A 42 1.47 13.49 -24.36
CA ALA A 42 0.24 13.08 -23.70
C ALA A 42 0.17 11.55 -23.62
N HIS A 43 0.40 10.89 -24.77
CA HIS A 43 0.52 9.45 -24.91
C HIS A 43 1.53 8.84 -23.93
N ALA A 44 2.76 9.36 -23.89
CA ALA A 44 3.78 8.88 -22.96
C ALA A 44 3.36 9.06 -21.48
N LEU A 45 2.71 10.16 -21.11
CA LEU A 45 2.26 10.41 -19.74
C LEU A 45 1.11 9.48 -19.33
N GLU A 46 0.14 9.26 -20.21
CA GLU A 46 -0.99 8.36 -19.96
C GLU A 46 -0.51 6.94 -19.67
N TYR A 47 0.36 6.42 -20.52
CA TYR A 47 0.92 5.08 -20.34
C TYR A 47 1.92 5.00 -19.17
N PHE A 48 2.61 6.09 -18.83
CA PHE A 48 3.40 6.16 -17.61
C PHE A 48 2.53 5.94 -16.36
N PHE A 49 1.42 6.68 -16.23
CA PHE A 49 0.53 6.53 -15.08
C PHE A 49 -0.20 5.18 -15.08
N LEU A 50 -0.64 4.70 -16.24
CA LEU A 50 -1.25 3.38 -16.37
C LEU A 50 -0.28 2.28 -15.90
N ALA A 51 0.98 2.31 -16.34
CA ALA A 51 2.00 1.34 -15.97
C ALA A 51 2.33 1.39 -14.46
N LEU A 52 2.31 2.57 -13.82
CA LEU A 52 2.44 2.66 -12.36
C LEU A 52 1.27 1.97 -11.63
N LEU A 53 0.03 2.17 -12.10
CA LEU A 53 -1.15 1.55 -11.53
C LEU A 53 -1.15 0.03 -11.73
N LEU A 54 -0.75 -0.43 -12.92
CA LEU A 54 -0.66 -1.83 -13.28
C LEU A 54 0.45 -2.54 -12.50
N GLY A 55 1.64 -1.93 -12.42
CA GLY A 55 2.75 -2.41 -11.60
C GLY A 55 2.37 -2.51 -10.12
N ARG A 56 1.65 -1.52 -9.59
CA ARG A 56 1.08 -1.56 -8.24
C ARG A 56 0.09 -2.72 -8.05
N ALA A 57 -0.79 -2.96 -9.03
CA ALA A 57 -1.78 -4.02 -8.94
C ALA A 57 -1.12 -5.41 -8.97
N LEU A 58 -0.20 -5.65 -9.91
CA LEU A 58 0.55 -6.89 -10.06
C LEU A 58 1.47 -7.17 -8.86
N ASN A 59 2.07 -6.13 -8.28
CA ASN A 59 2.90 -6.24 -7.07
C ASN A 59 2.07 -6.44 -5.78
N GLY A 60 0.73 -6.35 -5.86
CA GLY A 60 -0.15 -6.46 -4.69
C GLY A 60 -0.09 -5.25 -3.75
N GLY A 61 0.24 -4.07 -4.29
CA GLY A 61 0.36 -2.78 -3.60
C GLY A 61 1.75 -2.14 -3.74
N MET A 62 2.02 -1.11 -2.92
CA MET A 62 3.33 -0.43 -2.85
C MET A 62 4.32 -1.23 -2.00
N ARG A 63 4.63 -2.46 -2.42
CA ARG A 63 5.60 -3.33 -1.74
C ARG A 63 7.01 -3.03 -2.26
N PRO A 64 8.02 -2.91 -1.39
CA PRO A 64 9.38 -2.51 -1.77
C PRO A 64 10.13 -3.56 -2.61
N ARG A 65 9.73 -4.84 -2.52
CA ARG A 65 10.34 -5.92 -3.31
C ARG A 65 9.58 -6.07 -4.62
N VAL A 66 10.01 -5.32 -5.63
CA VAL A 66 9.50 -5.46 -7.00
C VAL A 66 10.37 -6.49 -7.72
N THR A 67 9.75 -7.51 -8.29
CA THR A 67 10.47 -8.56 -9.03
C THR A 67 10.57 -8.23 -10.51
N ALA A 68 11.59 -8.74 -11.20
CA ALA A 68 11.73 -8.59 -12.65
C ALA A 68 10.49 -9.09 -13.40
N ARG A 69 9.87 -10.18 -12.94
CA ARG A 69 8.61 -10.71 -13.51
C ARG A 69 7.49 -9.67 -13.46
N VAL A 70 7.32 -8.92 -12.37
CA VAL A 70 6.29 -7.87 -12.27
C VAL A 70 6.57 -6.75 -13.25
N LEU A 71 7.82 -6.30 -13.38
CA LEU A 71 8.21 -5.25 -14.32
C LEU A 71 7.99 -5.69 -15.78
N LEU A 72 8.42 -6.91 -16.13
CA LEU A 72 8.25 -7.48 -17.47
C LEU A 72 6.77 -7.65 -17.82
N LEU A 73 5.94 -8.13 -16.89
CA LEU A 73 4.49 -8.23 -17.10
C LEU A 73 3.84 -6.85 -17.25
N THR A 74 4.25 -5.88 -16.43
CA THR A 74 3.73 -4.51 -16.51
C THR A 74 4.04 -3.89 -17.87
N LEU A 75 5.30 -3.98 -18.30
CA LEU A 75 5.74 -3.47 -19.59
C LEU A 75 5.03 -4.19 -20.74
N GLY A 76 5.05 -5.53 -20.74
CA GLY A 76 4.44 -6.34 -21.79
C GLY A 76 2.94 -6.08 -21.95
N LEU A 77 2.19 -6.04 -20.85
CA LEU A 77 0.76 -5.74 -20.88
C LEU A 77 0.48 -4.30 -21.33
N SER A 78 1.32 -3.34 -20.94
CA SER A 78 1.18 -1.95 -21.38
C SER A 78 1.43 -1.81 -22.88
N VAL A 79 2.44 -2.51 -23.42
CA VAL A 79 2.74 -2.53 -24.87
C VAL A 79 1.61 -3.20 -25.66
N VAL A 80 1.07 -4.33 -25.15
CA VAL A 80 -0.10 -4.98 -25.77
C VAL A 80 -1.29 -4.02 -25.81
N TRP A 81 -1.53 -3.28 -24.72
CA TRP A 81 -2.59 -2.29 -24.68
C TRP A 81 -2.32 -1.11 -25.63
N ALA A 82 -1.08 -0.61 -25.73
CA ALA A 82 -0.68 0.44 -26.67
C ALA A 82 -0.96 0.04 -28.13
N ILE A 83 -0.57 -1.18 -28.51
CA ILE A 83 -0.85 -1.71 -29.84
C ILE A 83 -2.36 -1.84 -30.07
N SER A 84 -3.10 -2.32 -29.06
CA SER A 84 -4.56 -2.44 -29.16
C SER A 84 -5.25 -1.08 -29.31
N ASP A 85 -4.78 -0.06 -28.59
CA ASP A 85 -5.32 1.29 -28.64
C ASP A 85 -5.06 1.93 -30.01
N GLU A 86 -3.84 1.79 -30.52
CA GLU A 86 -3.45 2.21 -31.86
C GLU A 86 -4.31 1.55 -32.95
N VAL A 87 -4.59 0.24 -32.80
CA VAL A 87 -5.51 -0.48 -33.69
C VAL A 87 -6.94 0.03 -33.54
N HIS A 88 -7.40 0.36 -32.34
CA HIS A 88 -8.72 0.91 -32.10
C HIS A 88 -8.90 2.27 -32.80
N GLN A 89 -7.89 3.14 -32.72
CA GLN A 89 -7.91 4.47 -33.34
C GLN A 89 -8.04 4.41 -34.87
N ARG A 90 -7.61 3.32 -35.53
CA ARG A 90 -7.81 3.11 -36.98
C ARG A 90 -9.28 3.05 -37.39
N PHE A 91 -10.18 2.74 -36.46
CA PHE A 91 -11.62 2.69 -36.71
C PHE A 91 -12.32 4.02 -36.42
N VAL A 92 -11.61 5.02 -35.87
CA VAL A 92 -12.15 6.34 -35.57
C VAL A 92 -11.93 7.28 -36.76
N ILE A 93 -13.02 7.74 -37.36
CA ILE A 93 -12.98 8.70 -38.48
C ILE A 93 -12.22 9.95 -38.02
N SER A 94 -11.26 10.44 -38.82
CA SER A 94 -10.40 11.61 -38.56
C SER A 94 -9.22 11.43 -37.59
N ARG A 95 -8.94 10.21 -37.09
CA ARG A 95 -7.68 9.90 -36.37
C ARG A 95 -6.61 9.39 -37.33
N VAL A 96 -5.35 9.77 -37.07
CA VAL A 96 -4.19 9.21 -37.76
C VAL A 96 -3.58 8.11 -36.89
N SER A 97 -3.39 6.93 -37.47
CA SER A 97 -2.67 5.83 -36.83
C SER A 97 -1.18 5.98 -37.14
N SER A 98 -0.35 6.05 -36.11
CA SER A 98 1.10 6.19 -36.19
C SER A 98 1.79 5.23 -35.24
N TRP A 99 2.77 4.48 -35.78
CA TRP A 99 3.66 3.64 -34.96
C TRP A 99 4.46 4.45 -33.93
N ARG A 100 4.57 5.78 -34.09
CA ARG A 100 5.25 6.66 -33.13
C ARG A 100 4.50 6.73 -31.80
N ASP A 101 3.18 6.58 -31.80
CA ASP A 101 2.38 6.70 -30.58
C ASP A 101 2.58 5.45 -29.71
N VAL A 102 2.60 4.26 -30.34
CA VAL A 102 3.01 3.01 -29.69
C VAL A 102 4.41 3.12 -29.08
N VAL A 103 5.33 3.82 -29.75
CA VAL A 103 6.68 4.04 -29.22
C VAL A 103 6.64 4.99 -28.02
N SER A 104 5.93 6.12 -28.08
CA SER A 104 5.84 7.04 -26.94
C SER A 104 5.16 6.40 -25.74
N ASP A 105 4.11 5.60 -25.96
CA ASP A 105 3.43 4.82 -24.92
C ASP A 105 4.38 3.84 -24.25
N THR A 106 5.19 3.14 -25.06
CA THR A 106 6.19 2.18 -24.57
C THR A 106 7.28 2.88 -23.76
N VAL A 107 7.73 4.06 -24.20
CA VAL A 107 8.70 4.89 -23.45
C VAL A 107 8.10 5.30 -22.10
N GLY A 108 6.85 5.76 -22.08
CA GLY A 108 6.12 6.09 -20.85
C GLY A 108 6.05 4.92 -19.88
N ALA A 109 5.65 3.74 -20.36
CA ALA A 109 5.58 2.51 -19.57
C ALA A 109 6.97 2.05 -19.07
N GLY A 110 8.02 2.21 -19.87
CA GLY A 110 9.40 1.92 -19.50
C GLY A 110 9.90 2.81 -18.37
N LEU A 111 9.68 4.13 -18.47
CA LEU A 111 10.01 5.09 -17.41
C LEU A 111 9.25 4.78 -16.12
N ALA A 112 7.98 4.36 -16.21
CA ALA A 112 7.21 3.92 -15.06
C ALA A 112 7.80 2.67 -14.40
N CYS A 113 8.30 1.71 -15.18
CA CYS A 113 8.97 0.51 -14.65
C CYS A 113 10.28 0.85 -13.91
N ILE A 114 10.99 1.89 -14.32
CA ILE A 114 12.17 2.41 -13.62
C ILE A 114 11.76 3.14 -12.33
N ALA A 115 10.74 3.99 -12.40
CA ALA A 115 10.27 4.80 -11.27
C ALA A 115 9.57 3.96 -10.19
N PHE A 116 8.83 2.92 -10.57
CA PHE A 116 7.96 2.17 -9.66
C PHE A 116 8.69 1.53 -8.46
N PRO A 117 9.83 0.81 -8.63
CA PRO A 117 10.60 0.30 -7.50
C PRO A 117 11.06 1.40 -6.55
N TYR A 118 11.48 2.55 -7.08
CA TYR A 118 11.89 3.70 -6.27
C TYR A 118 10.71 4.25 -5.45
N LEU A 119 9.56 4.50 -6.08
CA LEU A 119 8.35 4.99 -5.41
C LEU A 119 7.83 3.99 -4.34
N ALA A 120 7.84 2.69 -4.65
CA ALA A 120 7.48 1.64 -3.70
C ALA A 120 8.48 1.54 -2.53
N GLY A 121 9.75 1.87 -2.75
CA GLY A 121 10.76 1.99 -1.71
C GLY A 121 10.57 3.21 -0.79
N VAL A 122 10.32 4.39 -1.37
CA VAL A 122 10.14 5.66 -0.64
C VAL A 122 8.90 5.65 0.23
N THR A 123 7.77 5.16 -0.29
CA THR A 123 6.51 5.06 0.46
C THR A 123 6.63 4.21 1.73
N ARG A 124 7.46 3.16 1.72
CA ARG A 124 7.79 2.38 2.94
C ARG A 124 8.61 3.17 3.95
N ARG A 125 9.58 3.98 3.49
CA ARG A 125 10.42 4.81 4.37
C ARG A 125 9.59 5.89 5.07
N MET A 126 8.60 6.46 4.38
CA MET A 126 7.69 7.46 4.97
C MET A 126 6.65 6.85 5.93
N PHE A 127 6.22 5.61 5.70
CA PHE A 127 5.27 4.91 6.58
C PHE A 127 5.80 3.55 7.05
N PRO A 128 6.81 3.52 7.95
CA PRO A 128 7.42 2.28 8.44
C PRO A 128 6.48 1.39 9.29
N GLY A 129 5.25 1.85 9.59
CA GLY A 129 4.29 1.19 10.49
C GLY A 129 3.20 0.34 9.83
N GLY A 130 3.41 -0.18 8.63
CA GLY A 130 2.47 -1.12 8.01
C GLY A 130 2.38 -2.41 8.82
N LEU A 131 1.30 -2.58 9.58
CA LEU A 131 0.93 -3.81 10.30
C LEU A 131 1.15 -5.02 9.37
N ARG A 132 2.23 -5.76 9.61
CA ARG A 132 2.38 -7.08 9.02
C ARG A 132 1.23 -7.93 9.55
N SER A 133 0.37 -8.40 8.67
CA SER A 133 -0.47 -9.55 8.95
C SER A 133 0.49 -10.71 9.21
N SER A 134 0.69 -11.06 10.47
CA SER A 134 1.48 -12.26 10.81
C SER A 134 0.82 -13.47 10.18
N ALA A 135 1.65 -14.45 9.81
CA ALA A 135 1.18 -15.73 9.31
C ALA A 135 0.21 -16.35 10.33
N ALA A 136 -0.88 -16.93 9.84
CA ALA A 136 -1.81 -17.67 10.67
C ALA A 136 -1.03 -18.79 11.39
N GLY A 137 -0.94 -18.72 12.71
CA GLY A 137 -0.29 -19.72 13.57
C GLY A 137 0.76 -19.21 14.56
N GLU A 138 1.15 -17.93 14.52
CA GLU A 138 2.16 -17.38 15.45
C GLU A 138 1.51 -16.51 16.53
N THR A 139 1.63 -16.91 17.80
CA THR A 139 1.18 -16.15 18.98
C THR A 139 1.86 -14.78 19.04
N ALA A 140 1.10 -13.69 19.17
CA ALA A 140 1.69 -12.34 19.21
C ALA A 140 2.33 -12.04 20.57
N ARG A 141 3.46 -11.35 20.61
CA ARG A 141 4.07 -10.84 21.85
C ARG A 141 3.60 -9.40 22.10
N LEU A 142 2.92 -9.17 23.21
CA LEU A 142 2.42 -7.87 23.64
C LEU A 142 3.15 -7.45 24.92
N THR A 143 3.83 -6.31 24.88
CA THR A 143 4.59 -5.77 26.02
C THR A 143 4.01 -4.43 26.44
N LEU A 144 3.63 -4.30 27.71
CA LEU A 144 3.29 -3.00 28.31
C LEU A 144 4.53 -2.46 29.02
N LEU A 145 5.11 -1.38 28.49
CA LEU A 145 6.09 -0.58 29.23
C LEU A 145 5.35 0.34 30.19
N THR A 146 5.62 0.16 31.47
CA THR A 146 5.03 0.89 32.59
C THR A 146 6.09 1.67 33.36
N ARG A 147 5.66 2.47 34.34
CA ARG A 147 6.50 3.12 35.34
C ARG A 147 5.80 3.04 36.70
N VAL A 148 6.58 3.03 37.78
CA VAL A 148 6.08 3.14 39.16
C VAL A 148 5.21 4.40 39.32
N ASP A 149 4.08 4.29 40.04
CA ASP A 149 3.16 5.39 40.33
C ASP A 149 2.54 6.12 39.10
N CYS A 150 2.35 5.40 38.01
CA CYS A 150 1.73 5.93 36.79
C CYS A 150 0.22 5.61 36.71
N HIS A 151 -0.64 6.63 36.84
CA HIS A 151 -2.10 6.46 36.70
C HIS A 151 -2.50 5.95 35.30
N LEU A 152 -1.95 6.55 34.24
CA LEU A 152 -2.25 6.16 32.86
C LEU A 152 -1.88 4.69 32.59
N CYS A 153 -0.89 4.17 33.28
CA CYS A 153 -0.46 2.78 33.18
C CYS A 153 -1.47 1.82 33.80
N ARG A 154 -2.12 2.22 34.91
CA ARG A 154 -3.23 1.46 35.49
C ARG A 154 -4.42 1.40 34.54
N GLU A 155 -4.82 2.53 33.96
CA GLU A 155 -5.90 2.57 32.96
C GLU A 155 -5.58 1.70 31.73
N ALA A 156 -4.34 1.76 31.25
CA ALA A 156 -3.87 0.94 30.13
C ALA A 156 -3.98 -0.55 30.46
N LYS A 157 -3.59 -0.96 31.68
CA LYS A 157 -3.69 -2.35 32.15
C LYS A 157 -5.14 -2.82 32.23
N GLU A 158 -6.07 -1.99 32.71
CA GLU A 158 -7.50 -2.34 32.76
C GLU A 158 -8.07 -2.63 31.35
N VAL A 159 -7.70 -1.83 30.35
CA VAL A 159 -8.10 -2.06 28.97
C VAL A 159 -7.50 -3.37 28.43
N LEU A 160 -6.24 -3.66 28.78
CA LEU A 160 -5.56 -4.89 28.36
C LEU A 160 -6.18 -6.13 28.99
N ASP A 161 -6.49 -6.09 30.28
CA ASP A 161 -7.13 -7.18 31.03
C ASP A 161 -8.49 -7.56 30.41
N ARG A 162 -9.22 -6.60 29.80
CA ARG A 162 -10.47 -6.85 29.06
C ARG A 162 -10.28 -7.45 27.66
N VAL A 163 -9.16 -7.16 26.99
CA VAL A 163 -8.98 -7.50 25.56
C VAL A 163 -8.14 -8.77 25.37
N ILE A 164 -7.11 -8.98 26.19
CA ILE A 164 -6.18 -10.11 26.08
C ILE A 164 -6.88 -11.48 26.08
N PRO A 165 -7.89 -11.75 26.94
CA PRO A 165 -8.54 -13.08 27.00
C PRO A 165 -9.12 -13.57 25.66
N ASP A 166 -9.56 -12.63 24.81
CA ASP A 166 -10.15 -12.92 23.49
C ASP A 166 -9.10 -13.28 22.41
N HIS A 167 -7.80 -13.17 22.72
CA HIS A 167 -6.72 -13.21 21.73
C HIS A 167 -5.60 -14.19 22.13
N ASP A 168 -4.96 -14.78 21.13
CA ASP A 168 -3.76 -15.60 21.26
C ASP A 168 -2.52 -14.69 21.29
N VAL A 169 -2.26 -14.11 22.46
CA VAL A 169 -1.12 -13.22 22.71
C VAL A 169 -0.38 -13.61 23.99
N GLN A 170 0.95 -13.59 23.94
CA GLN A 170 1.81 -13.62 25.11
C GLN A 170 1.96 -12.19 25.63
N PHE A 171 1.50 -11.94 26.87
CA PHE A 171 1.53 -10.61 27.48
C PHE A 171 2.61 -10.53 28.56
N GLU A 172 3.41 -9.46 28.52
CA GLU A 172 4.40 -9.15 29.55
C GLU A 172 4.33 -7.67 29.94
N ILE A 173 4.71 -7.37 31.19
CA ILE A 173 4.81 -6.00 31.71
C ILE A 173 6.27 -5.76 32.06
N VAL A 174 6.82 -4.64 31.60
CA VAL A 174 8.22 -4.27 31.84
C VAL A 174 8.25 -2.84 32.38
N ASP A 175 9.00 -2.63 33.45
CA ASP A 175 9.27 -1.29 33.96
C ASP A 175 10.25 -0.57 33.03
N VAL A 176 9.89 0.61 32.55
CA VAL A 176 10.72 1.41 31.66
C VAL A 176 12.03 1.84 32.35
N ASP A 177 12.00 1.98 33.68
CA ASP A 177 13.14 2.48 34.46
C ASP A 177 14.10 1.34 34.86
N SER A 178 13.79 0.08 34.53
CA SER A 178 14.68 -1.06 34.80
C SER A 178 15.88 -1.15 33.85
N SER A 179 15.93 -0.36 32.77
CA SER A 179 17.02 -0.32 31.79
C SER A 179 17.27 1.12 31.35
N PRO A 180 18.52 1.61 31.36
CA PRO A 180 18.87 2.94 30.85
C PRO A 180 18.44 3.14 29.38
N GLU A 181 18.50 2.08 28.57
CA GLU A 181 18.11 2.10 27.17
C GLU A 181 16.59 2.30 27.00
N LEU A 182 15.79 1.60 27.81
CA LEU A 182 14.32 1.74 27.79
C LEU A 182 13.89 3.10 28.32
N ALA A 183 14.48 3.57 29.43
CA ALA A 183 14.22 4.87 30.01
C ALA A 183 14.51 6.01 29.02
N SER A 184 15.67 5.96 28.35
CA SER A 184 16.05 6.93 27.32
C SER A 184 15.09 6.91 26.12
N ARG A 185 14.67 5.72 25.67
CA ARG A 185 13.86 5.57 24.47
C ARG A 185 12.36 5.83 24.68
N TYR A 186 11.81 5.48 25.84
CA TYR A 186 10.36 5.45 26.08
C TYR A 186 9.91 6.15 27.36
N GLY A 187 10.81 6.62 28.21
CA GLY A 187 10.49 7.14 29.55
C GLY A 187 9.52 8.32 29.60
N HIS A 188 9.42 9.12 28.52
CA HIS A 188 8.49 10.25 28.41
C HIS A 188 7.15 9.89 27.75
N GLU A 189 6.97 8.65 27.31
CA GLU A 189 5.80 8.21 26.52
C GLU A 189 4.98 7.13 27.21
N VAL A 190 5.37 6.77 28.43
CA VAL A 190 4.71 5.76 29.25
C VAL A 190 3.26 6.16 29.58
N PRO A 191 2.27 5.25 29.50
CA PRO A 191 2.37 3.83 29.11
C PRO A 191 2.64 3.65 27.61
N VAL A 192 3.56 2.74 27.27
CA VAL A 192 3.83 2.36 25.88
C VAL A 192 3.47 0.89 25.67
N LEU A 193 2.64 0.62 24.66
CA LEU A 193 2.34 -0.74 24.22
C LEU A 193 3.24 -1.10 23.03
N LEU A 194 3.97 -2.21 23.12
CA LEU A 194 4.72 -2.81 22.03
C LEU A 194 4.02 -4.09 21.57
N LEU A 195 3.82 -4.23 20.26
CA LEU A 195 3.32 -5.45 19.63
C LEU A 195 4.44 -6.01 18.74
N ASN A 196 4.91 -7.21 19.04
CA ASN A 196 6.06 -7.86 18.40
C ASN A 196 7.28 -6.91 18.34
N GLY A 197 7.56 -6.23 19.45
CA GLY A 197 8.65 -5.25 19.58
C GLY A 197 8.41 -3.90 18.90
N SER A 198 7.29 -3.70 18.20
CA SER A 198 6.95 -2.44 17.51
C SER A 198 5.94 -1.62 18.32
N LYS A 199 6.18 -0.31 18.48
CA LYS A 199 5.28 0.59 19.22
C LYS A 199 3.89 0.62 18.61
N ALA A 200 2.91 0.11 19.35
CA ALA A 200 1.51 0.11 18.98
C ALA A 200 0.79 1.37 19.48
N SER A 201 0.90 1.69 20.78
CA SER A 201 0.28 2.89 21.37
C SER A 201 1.21 3.54 22.39
N LYS A 202 0.93 4.81 22.70
CA LYS A 202 1.55 5.56 23.81
C LYS A 202 0.51 6.42 24.50
N LEU A 203 0.74 6.77 25.78
CA LEU A 203 -0.07 7.65 26.64
C LEU A 203 -1.49 7.14 26.96
N ARG A 204 -2.29 6.80 25.96
CA ARG A 204 -3.63 6.22 26.12
C ARG A 204 -3.80 4.96 25.30
N VAL A 205 -4.50 4.00 25.88
CA VAL A 205 -4.86 2.74 25.22
C VAL A 205 -6.36 2.76 24.97
N ASP A 206 -6.74 2.95 23.70
CA ASP A 206 -8.14 2.88 23.28
C ASP A 206 -8.52 1.42 22.99
N GLU A 207 -9.57 0.93 23.66
CA GLU A 207 -10.01 -0.46 23.56
C GLU A 207 -10.40 -0.85 22.12
N SER A 208 -11.17 0.01 21.44
CA SER A 208 -11.65 -0.26 20.08
C SER A 208 -10.50 -0.37 19.07
N ARG A 209 -9.50 0.50 19.21
CA ARG A 209 -8.28 0.51 18.40
C ARG A 209 -7.42 -0.70 18.70
N LEU A 210 -7.31 -1.11 19.97
CA LEU A 210 -6.57 -2.29 20.40
C LEU A 210 -7.20 -3.56 19.83
N ARG A 211 -8.51 -3.77 20.00
CA ARG A 211 -9.26 -4.90 19.42
C ARG A 211 -9.09 -4.98 17.90
N ARG A 212 -9.17 -3.84 17.19
CA ARG A 212 -8.96 -3.81 15.73
C ARG A 212 -7.55 -4.27 15.34
N ARG A 213 -6.53 -3.91 16.12
CA ARG A 213 -5.13 -4.32 15.86
C ARG A 213 -4.87 -5.78 16.19
N LEU A 214 -5.46 -6.31 17.26
CA LEU A 214 -5.28 -7.68 17.70
C LEU A 214 -6.15 -8.70 16.95
N ARG A 215 -7.10 -8.23 16.13
CA ARG A 215 -7.97 -9.04 15.29
C ARG A 215 -7.30 -10.23 14.57
N PRO A 216 -6.06 -10.16 14.05
CA PRO A 216 -5.39 -11.30 13.43
C PRO A 216 -5.14 -12.49 14.37
N TRP A 217 -5.05 -12.25 15.68
CA TRP A 217 -4.79 -13.25 16.73
C TRP A 217 -6.04 -13.57 17.55
N ARG A 218 -7.24 -13.31 17.04
CA ARG A 218 -8.46 -13.67 17.78
C ARG A 218 -8.55 -15.18 17.95
N ARG A 219 -8.75 -15.67 19.16
CA ARG A 219 -8.94 -17.11 19.41
C ARG A 219 -10.20 -17.58 18.65
N SER A 220 -10.07 -18.67 17.89
CA SER A 220 -11.23 -19.41 17.38
C SER A 220 -11.82 -20.17 18.56
N THR A 221 -12.98 -19.71 19.03
CA THR A 221 -13.83 -20.47 19.97
C THR A 221 -14.32 -21.75 19.30
#